data_AF-A0A4Q3NB12-F1
#
_entry.id   AF-A0A4Q3NB12-F1
#
_cell.length_a   1.000
_cell.length_b   1.000
_cell.length_c   1.000
_cell.angle_alpha   90.00
_cell.angle_beta   90.00
_cell.angle_gamma   90.00
#
_symmetry.space_group_name_H-M   'P 1'
#
loop_
_entity.id
_entity.type
_entity.pdbx_description
1 polymer ?
#
loop_
_entity_poly.entity_id
_entity_poly.type
_entity_poly.pdbx_seq_one_letter_code
_entity_poly.pdbx_strand_id
1 'polypeptide(L)'
;PELPTVNEALGLKDYELIAYFAIFAPAGTPADVVTKLNQAVNAAASSKEIQDKFAGIGFAVEPGTPDALAQRSKLETAKWAKAIREAKIEPQ
;
A
#
# COMPACT_ATOMS: atom_id res chain seq x y z
N PRO A 1 1.05 -6.30 -21.62
CA PRO A 1 0.10 -7.16 -20.88
C PRO A 1 -1.07 -7.56 -21.79
N GLU A 2 -1.63 -8.76 -21.61
CA GLU A 2 -2.80 -9.20 -22.41
C GLU A 2 -4.08 -8.49 -21.98
N LEU A 3 -4.15 -8.02 -20.73
CA LEU A 3 -5.27 -7.22 -20.21
C LEU A 3 -4.90 -5.73 -20.17
N PRO A 4 -5.69 -4.84 -20.81
CA PRO A 4 -5.47 -3.41 -20.75
C PRO A 4 -5.82 -2.86 -19.36
N THR A 5 -5.11 -1.83 -18.96
CA THR A 5 -5.47 -1.00 -17.80
C THR A 5 -6.73 -0.17 -18.08
N VAL A 6 -7.36 0.36 -17.04
CA VAL A 6 -8.50 1.28 -17.19
C VAL A 6 -8.11 2.53 -18.00
N ASN A 7 -6.90 3.04 -17.81
CA ASN A 7 -6.38 4.17 -18.57
C ASN A 7 -6.33 3.87 -20.07
N GLU A 8 -5.80 2.70 -20.46
CA GLU A 8 -5.72 2.28 -21.88
C GLU A 8 -7.10 2.02 -22.47
N ALA A 9 -7.99 1.33 -21.73
CA ALA A 9 -9.30 0.93 -22.23
C ALA A 9 -10.28 2.11 -22.39
N LEU A 10 -10.20 3.12 -21.53
CA LEU A 10 -11.12 4.26 -21.49
C LEU A 10 -10.49 5.59 -21.95
N GLY A 11 -9.21 5.58 -22.33
CA GLY A 11 -8.48 6.80 -22.69
C GLY A 11 -8.32 7.78 -21.54
N LEU A 12 -8.36 7.30 -20.30
CA LEU A 12 -8.17 8.11 -19.11
C LEU A 12 -6.69 8.37 -18.83
N LYS A 13 -6.43 9.43 -18.09
CA LYS A 13 -5.11 9.73 -17.52
C LYS A 13 -5.21 9.65 -16.01
N ASP A 14 -4.16 9.11 -15.39
CA ASP A 14 -3.96 9.10 -13.95
C ASP A 14 -5.08 8.39 -13.14
N TYR A 15 -5.88 7.52 -13.78
CA TYR A 15 -6.76 6.62 -13.04
C TYR A 15 -5.90 5.56 -12.35
N GLU A 16 -5.87 5.61 -11.02
CA GLU A 16 -5.12 4.68 -10.20
C GLU A 16 -5.93 4.25 -8.98
N LEU A 17 -6.33 2.98 -8.97
CA LEU A 17 -7.02 2.33 -7.87
C LEU A 17 -6.30 1.02 -7.54
N ILE A 18 -5.28 1.12 -6.68
CA ILE A 18 -4.46 -0.03 -6.27
C ILE A 18 -4.64 -0.22 -4.77
N ALA A 19 -5.20 -1.37 -4.38
CA ALA A 19 -5.29 -1.75 -2.97
C ALA A 19 -3.90 -2.11 -2.44
N TYR A 20 -3.61 -1.72 -1.20
CA TYR A 20 -2.37 -2.07 -0.53
C TYR A 20 -2.63 -2.52 0.90
N PHE A 21 -1.68 -3.28 1.44
CA PHE A 21 -1.66 -3.71 2.82
C PHE A 21 -0.41 -3.16 3.49
N ALA A 22 -0.51 -2.89 4.79
CA ALA A 22 0.57 -2.38 5.60
C ALA A 22 0.49 -2.93 7.02
N ILE A 23 1.64 -3.00 7.68
CA ILE A 23 1.77 -3.46 9.07
C ILE A 23 2.00 -2.22 9.94
N PHE A 24 1.24 -2.11 11.03
CA PHE A 24 1.32 -1.02 12.00
C PHE A 24 1.59 -1.57 13.40
N ALA A 25 2.25 -0.77 14.22
CA ALA A 25 2.40 -1.01 15.66
C ALA A 25 1.56 0.03 16.44
N PRO A 26 1.20 -0.24 17.71
CA PRO A 26 0.49 0.73 18.54
C PRO A 26 1.20 2.09 18.65
N ALA A 27 0.42 3.16 18.80
CA ALA A 27 0.97 4.49 19.05
C ALA A 27 1.83 4.49 20.33
N GLY A 28 2.99 5.14 20.28
CA GLY A 28 3.94 5.18 21.39
C GLY A 28 4.87 3.96 21.49
N THR A 29 4.81 3.01 20.55
CA THR A 29 5.80 1.92 20.46
C THR A 29 7.22 2.51 20.37
N PRO A 30 8.17 2.06 21.22
CA PRO A 30 9.55 2.57 21.19
C PRO A 30 10.23 2.42 19.83
N ALA A 31 11.06 3.40 19.47
CA ALA A 31 11.67 3.47 18.13
C ALA A 31 12.55 2.26 17.80
N ASP A 32 13.30 1.75 18.77
CA ASP A 32 14.13 0.55 18.64
C ASP A 32 13.30 -0.71 18.34
N VAL A 33 12.13 -0.83 18.98
CA VAL A 33 11.17 -1.91 18.70
C VAL A 33 10.62 -1.79 17.28
N VAL A 34 10.26 -0.58 16.85
CA VAL A 34 9.81 -0.34 15.46
C VAL A 34 10.90 -0.70 14.46
N THR A 35 12.16 -0.31 14.72
CA THR A 35 13.30 -0.67 13.86
C THR A 35 13.45 -2.18 13.76
N LYS A 36 13.41 -2.90 14.89
CA LYS A 36 13.54 -4.36 14.90
C LYS A 36 12.42 -5.07 14.14
N LEU A 37 11.17 -4.62 14.32
CA LEU A 37 10.02 -5.15 13.60
C LEU A 37 10.13 -4.90 12.10
N ASN A 38 10.51 -3.68 11.69
CA ASN A 38 10.69 -3.35 10.29
C ASN A 38 11.76 -4.22 9.62
N GLN A 39 12.91 -4.43 10.29
CA GLN A 39 13.96 -5.31 9.78
C GLN A 39 13.48 -6.75 9.58
N ALA A 40 12.75 -7.30 10.56
CA ALA A 40 12.23 -8.66 10.47
C ALA A 40 11.19 -8.81 9.34
N VAL A 41 10.27 -7.84 9.21
CA VAL A 41 9.27 -7.82 8.14
C VAL A 41 9.94 -7.71 6.77
N ASN A 42 10.92 -6.82 6.61
CA ASN A 42 11.63 -6.65 5.34
C ASN A 42 12.44 -7.89 4.96
N ALA A 43 13.05 -8.58 5.93
CA ALA A 43 13.75 -9.84 5.67
C ALA A 43 12.78 -10.92 5.17
N ALA A 44 11.61 -11.07 5.79
CA ALA A 44 10.59 -12.01 5.34
C ALA A 44 10.04 -11.63 3.96
N ALA A 45 9.71 -10.35 3.76
CA ALA A 45 9.19 -9.82 2.50
C ALA A 45 10.17 -9.95 1.32
N SER A 46 11.47 -10.00 1.60
CA SER A 46 12.51 -10.21 0.59
C SER A 46 12.77 -11.69 0.28
N SER A 47 12.16 -12.62 1.02
CA SER A 47 12.33 -14.05 0.78
C SER A 47 11.58 -14.49 -0.48
N LYS A 48 12.18 -15.42 -1.24
CA LYS A 48 11.55 -15.98 -2.44
C LYS A 48 10.21 -16.65 -2.13
N GLU A 49 10.11 -17.34 -0.99
CA GLU A 49 8.88 -18.00 -0.56
C GLU A 49 7.70 -17.01 -0.44
N ILE A 50 7.92 -15.89 0.23
CA ILE A 50 6.88 -14.86 0.39
C ILE A 50 6.58 -14.17 -0.94
N GLN A 51 7.61 -13.81 -1.71
CA GLN A 51 7.43 -13.20 -3.03
C GLN A 51 6.59 -14.09 -3.96
N ASP A 52 6.93 -15.37 -4.08
CA ASP A 52 6.23 -16.31 -4.96
C ASP A 52 4.78 -16.56 -4.48
N LYS A 53 4.58 -16.71 -3.17
CA LYS A 53 3.24 -16.98 -2.60
C LYS A 53 2.28 -15.82 -2.84
N PHE A 54 2.75 -14.58 -2.68
CA PHE A 54 1.92 -13.39 -2.90
C PHE A 54 1.77 -13.07 -4.39
N ALA A 55 2.80 -13.28 -5.21
CA ALA A 55 2.68 -13.14 -6.66
C ALA A 55 1.63 -14.10 -7.23
N GLY A 56 1.54 -15.32 -6.71
CA GLY A 56 0.52 -16.31 -7.11
C GLY A 56 -0.93 -15.89 -6.86
N ILE A 57 -1.16 -14.88 -6.02
CA ILE A 57 -2.48 -14.30 -5.75
C ILE A 57 -2.59 -12.83 -6.22
N GLY A 58 -1.70 -12.40 -7.12
CA GLY A 58 -1.75 -11.08 -7.77
C GLY A 58 -1.20 -9.93 -6.94
N PHE A 59 -0.45 -10.20 -5.86
CA PHE A 59 0.20 -9.18 -5.05
C PHE A 59 1.65 -8.98 -5.45
N ALA A 60 2.09 -7.72 -5.47
CA ALA A 60 3.50 -7.36 -5.40
C ALA A 60 3.89 -7.10 -3.95
N VAL A 61 5.02 -7.65 -3.50
CA VAL A 61 5.55 -7.45 -2.15
C VAL A 61 6.70 -6.47 -2.21
N GLU A 62 6.52 -5.31 -1.58
CA GLU A 62 7.46 -4.18 -1.62
C GLU A 62 7.98 -3.86 -0.21
N PRO A 63 9.18 -4.36 0.17
CA PRO A 63 9.84 -3.98 1.41
C PRO A 63 10.13 -2.46 1.45
N GLY A 64 10.09 -1.85 2.63
CA GLY A 64 10.23 -0.40 2.76
C GLY A 64 10.57 0.08 4.17
N THR A 65 10.64 1.40 4.35
CA THR A 65 10.93 2.02 5.64
C THR A 65 9.64 2.46 6.35
N PRO A 66 9.66 2.60 7.69
CA PRO A 66 8.53 3.16 8.43
C PRO A 66 8.12 4.56 7.94
N ASP A 67 9.10 5.40 7.59
CA ASP A 67 8.85 6.74 7.05
C ASP A 67 8.17 6.70 5.67
N ALA A 68 8.59 5.80 4.79
CA ALA A 68 7.95 5.64 3.48
C ALA A 68 6.48 5.24 3.62
N LEU A 69 6.18 4.32 4.55
CA LEU A 69 4.80 3.96 4.86
C LEU A 69 4.02 5.15 5.44
N ALA A 70 4.62 5.92 6.36
CA ALA A 70 3.97 7.11 6.93
C ALA A 70 3.63 8.16 5.86
N GLN A 71 4.51 8.37 4.88
CA GLN A 71 4.22 9.26 3.74
C GLN A 71 3.10 8.72 2.86
N ARG A 72 3.14 7.42 2.52
CA ARG A 72 2.07 6.77 1.75
C ARG A 72 0.71 6.90 2.43
N SER A 73 0.63 6.65 3.74
CA SER A 73 -0.62 6.79 4.50
C SER A 73 -1.19 8.21 4.45
N LYS A 74 -0.34 9.24 4.52
CA LYS A 74 -0.78 10.64 4.39
C LYS A 74 -1.33 10.93 3.00
N LEU A 75 -0.62 10.50 1.95
CA LEU A 75 -1.02 10.70 0.56
C LEU A 75 -2.33 9.99 0.23
N GLU A 76 -2.45 8.72 0.64
CA GLU A 76 -3.67 7.93 0.43
C GLU A 76 -4.86 8.51 1.19
N THR A 77 -4.66 8.93 2.44
CA THR A 77 -5.74 9.59 3.22
C THR A 77 -6.25 10.84 2.50
N ALA A 78 -5.35 11.67 1.97
CA ALA A 78 -5.74 12.87 1.24
C ALA A 78 -6.44 12.55 -0.09
N LYS A 79 -5.91 11.58 -0.85
CA LYS A 79 -6.51 11.07 -2.11
C LYS A 79 -7.95 10.59 -1.88
N TRP A 80 -8.15 9.75 -0.87
CA TRP A 80 -9.46 9.18 -0.55
C TRP A 80 -10.44 10.20 0.03
N ALA A 81 -9.98 11.12 0.89
CA ALA A 81 -10.81 12.20 1.39
C ALA A 81 -11.34 13.09 0.25
N LYS A 82 -10.51 13.37 -0.76
CA LYS A 82 -10.95 14.10 -1.96
C LYS A 82 -12.00 13.31 -2.75
N ALA A 83 -11.72 12.04 -3.05
CA ALA A 83 -12.62 11.19 -3.82
C ALA A 83 -14.00 11.02 -3.16
N ILE A 84 -14.05 10.81 -1.84
CA ILE A 84 -15.29 10.69 -1.06
C ILE A 84 -16.15 11.95 -1.18
N ARG A 85 -15.54 13.14 -1.06
CA ARG A 85 -16.24 14.42 -1.19
C ARG A 85 -16.79 14.64 -2.60
N GLU A 86 -15.98 14.36 -3.62
CA GLU A 86 -16.39 14.50 -5.03
C GLU A 86 -17.53 13.55 -5.39
N ALA A 87 -17.52 12.34 -4.82
CA ALA A 87 -18.56 11.34 -4.99
C ALA A 87 -19.81 11.59 -4.12
N LYS A 88 -19.81 12.59 -3.24
CA LYS A 88 -20.91 12.91 -2.30
C LYS A 88 -21.32 11.71 -1.44
N ILE A 89 -20.34 10.95 -0.97
CA ILE A 89 -20.56 9.82 -0.06
C ILE A 89 -20.66 10.36 1.38
N GLU A 90 -21.77 10.07 2.04
CA GLU A 90 -22.03 10.51 3.42
C GLU A 90 -21.51 9.49 4.45
N PRO A 91 -21.03 9.96 5.63
CA PRO A 91 -20.76 9.08 6.77
C PRO A 91 -22.01 8.29 7.20
N GLN A 92 -21.80 7.09 7.72
CA GLN A 92 -22.84 6.25 8.31
C GLN A 92 -23.05 6.56 9.78
#